data_AF-A0A812LF52-F1
#
_entry.id   AF-A0A812LF52-F1
#
_cell.length_a   1.000
_cell.length_b   1.000
_cell.length_c   1.000
_cell.angle_alpha   90.00
_cell.angle_beta   90.00
_cell.angle_gamma   90.00
#
_symmetry.space_group_name_H-M   'P 1'
#
loop_
_entity.id
_entity.type
_entity.pdbx_description
1 polymer ?
#
loop_
_entity_poly.entity_id
_entity_poly.type
_entity_poly.pdbx_seq_one_letter_code
_entity_poly.pdbx_strand_id
1 'polypeptide(L)'
;MSGSGAAGAAGNEGAAGAAAAVGNAALTGARMGAAAAQRGVVSLSIYVQHNPAGVKVFCCLAGLALSVISILSIVGVVQISNEDHWTARDSLQNVYTFFFGLVICIIDMKEDWANKVFGLQSKIFLYCQFLASQTGRALFYFYVGSISIFLLQSWGFWMMVYIVLGGGLCLLGAVMLVIRWCPCCKEQPAAAASPSGIRQS
;
A
#
# COMPACT_ATOMS: atom_id res chain seq x y z
N MET A 1 69.09 16.81 28.22
CA MET A 1 67.97 17.60 27.68
C MET A 1 67.74 17.17 26.24
N SER A 2 66.48 17.18 25.80
CA SER A 2 66.02 16.91 24.43
C SER A 2 65.76 15.44 24.04
N GLY A 3 64.56 15.20 23.50
CA GLY A 3 64.24 14.00 22.73
C GLY A 3 62.86 13.37 22.96
N SER A 4 61.75 14.09 22.78
CA SER A 4 60.42 13.47 22.61
C SER A 4 59.42 14.42 21.96
N GLY A 5 58.76 13.97 20.89
CA GLY A 5 57.50 14.55 20.44
C GLY A 5 57.37 14.76 18.92
N ALA A 6 57.12 13.69 18.14
CA ALA A 6 56.58 13.80 16.79
C ALA A 6 56.03 12.43 16.29
N ALA A 7 54.91 11.97 16.83
CA ALA A 7 54.18 10.82 16.29
C ALA A 7 52.69 10.94 16.63
N GLY A 8 51.91 11.58 15.75
CA GLY A 8 50.45 11.68 15.96
C GLY A 8 49.75 12.69 15.06
N ALA A 9 49.76 12.49 13.73
CA ALA A 9 48.94 13.29 12.82
C ALA A 9 48.41 12.55 11.57
N ALA A 10 48.83 11.31 11.30
CA ALA A 10 48.50 10.61 10.05
C ALA A 10 47.15 9.85 10.05
N GLY A 11 46.38 9.88 11.14
CA GLY A 11 45.19 9.03 11.30
C GLY A 11 43.86 9.61 10.81
N ASN A 12 43.77 10.94 10.60
CA ASN A 12 42.46 11.60 10.49
C ASN A 12 41.98 11.89 9.05
N GLU A 13 42.85 11.77 8.04
CA GLU A 13 42.48 12.09 6.64
C GLU A 13 41.66 10.98 5.96
N GLY A 14 41.83 9.72 6.39
CA GLY A 14 41.08 8.58 5.82
C GLY A 14 39.60 8.55 6.19
N ALA A 15 39.23 9.04 7.38
CA ALA A 15 37.84 9.00 7.86
C ALA A 15 36.95 10.03 7.13
N ALA A 16 37.49 11.19 6.75
CA ALA A 16 36.76 12.23 6.03
C ALA A 16 36.42 11.83 4.58
N GLY A 17 37.33 11.12 3.90
CA GLY A 17 37.08 10.63 2.54
C GLY A 17 36.00 9.55 2.45
N ALA A 18 35.93 8.66 3.43
CA ALA A 18 34.94 7.57 3.46
C ALA A 18 33.50 8.09 3.63
N ALA A 19 33.29 9.10 4.48
CA ALA A 19 31.96 9.69 4.69
C ALA A 19 31.40 10.39 3.43
N ALA A 20 32.26 11.09 2.68
CA ALA A 20 31.86 11.75 1.43
C ALA A 20 31.46 10.76 0.33
N ALA A 21 32.17 9.62 0.24
CA ALA A 21 31.85 8.57 -0.73
C ALA A 21 30.48 7.91 -0.45
N VAL A 22 30.17 7.63 0.82
CA VAL A 22 28.86 7.06 1.22
C VAL A 22 27.71 8.02 0.93
N GLY A 23 27.91 9.32 1.14
CA GLY A 23 26.89 10.35 0.84
C GLY A 23 26.53 10.43 -0.65
N ASN A 24 27.53 10.45 -1.53
CA ASN A 24 27.29 10.51 -2.98
C ASN A 24 26.64 9.23 -3.53
N ALA A 25 27.00 8.06 -2.98
CA ALA A 25 26.38 6.79 -3.34
C ALA A 25 24.90 6.73 -2.92
N ALA A 26 24.58 7.16 -1.69
CA ALA A 26 23.20 7.22 -1.20
C ALA A 26 22.34 8.19 -2.03
N LEU A 27 22.85 9.36 -2.39
CA LEU A 27 22.14 10.33 -3.24
C LEU A 27 21.88 9.77 -4.64
N THR A 28 22.87 9.11 -5.24
CA THR A 28 22.73 8.49 -6.57
C THR A 28 21.70 7.37 -6.54
N GLY A 29 21.75 6.51 -5.53
CA GLY A 29 20.75 5.45 -5.30
C GLY A 29 19.34 6.00 -5.10
N ALA A 30 19.18 7.07 -4.32
CA ALA A 30 17.88 7.71 -4.11
C ALA A 30 17.30 8.28 -5.41
N ARG A 31 18.12 8.92 -6.26
CA ARG A 31 17.67 9.45 -7.56
C ARG A 31 17.28 8.34 -8.53
N MET A 32 18.07 7.26 -8.59
CA MET A 32 17.73 6.09 -9.42
C MET A 32 16.44 5.42 -8.95
N GLY A 33 16.26 5.27 -7.63
CA GLY A 33 15.03 4.76 -7.04
C GLY A 33 13.82 5.64 -7.36
N ALA A 34 13.96 6.96 -7.24
CA ALA A 34 12.89 7.90 -7.57
C ALA A 34 12.50 7.83 -9.06
N ALA A 35 13.47 7.77 -9.98
CA ALA A 35 13.20 7.64 -11.41
C ALA A 35 12.51 6.30 -11.78
N ALA A 36 12.93 5.19 -11.14
CA ALA A 36 12.29 3.89 -11.32
C ALA A 36 10.86 3.88 -10.77
N ALA A 37 10.65 4.47 -9.59
CA ALA A 37 9.34 4.59 -8.98
C ALA A 37 8.39 5.42 -9.86
N GLN A 38 8.85 6.52 -10.45
CA GLN A 38 8.04 7.32 -11.37
C GLN A 38 7.56 6.51 -12.58
N ARG A 39 8.43 5.72 -13.21
CA ARG A 39 8.04 4.84 -14.34
C ARG A 39 7.04 3.77 -13.92
N GLY A 40 7.24 3.19 -12.73
CA GLY A 40 6.31 2.24 -12.14
C GLY A 40 4.94 2.86 -11.91
N VAL A 41 4.88 4.05 -11.30
CA VAL A 41 3.63 4.78 -11.02
C VAL A 41 2.89 5.11 -12.31
N VAL A 42 3.58 5.56 -13.37
CA VAL A 42 2.94 5.84 -14.67
C VAL A 42 2.36 4.57 -15.28
N SER A 43 3.11 3.47 -15.28
CA SER A 43 2.64 2.19 -15.83
C SER A 43 1.44 1.64 -15.06
N LEU A 44 1.48 1.75 -13.73
CA LEU A 44 0.40 1.33 -12.85
C LEU A 44 -0.83 2.23 -13.02
N SER A 45 -0.64 3.54 -13.19
CA SER A 45 -1.71 4.49 -13.50
C SER A 45 -2.40 4.13 -14.81
N ILE A 46 -1.64 3.85 -15.87
CA ILE A 46 -2.19 3.42 -17.17
C ILE A 46 -2.97 2.12 -16.99
N TYR A 47 -2.41 1.15 -16.26
CA TYR A 47 -3.09 -0.12 -15.99
C TYR A 47 -4.40 0.05 -15.20
N VAL A 48 -4.39 0.88 -14.16
CA VAL A 48 -5.57 1.22 -13.34
C VAL A 48 -6.63 1.92 -14.18
N GLN A 49 -6.23 2.83 -15.08
CA GLN A 49 -7.15 3.52 -15.98
C GLN A 49 -7.76 2.58 -17.02
N HIS A 50 -6.98 1.67 -17.60
CA HIS A 50 -7.47 0.71 -18.60
C HIS A 50 -8.33 -0.40 -17.99
N ASN A 51 -8.05 -0.82 -16.75
CA ASN A 51 -8.73 -1.95 -16.10
C ASN A 51 -9.15 -1.61 -14.67
N PRO A 52 -10.13 -0.68 -14.48
CA PRO A 52 -10.64 -0.36 -13.15
C PRO A 52 -11.28 -1.58 -12.46
N ALA A 53 -11.74 -2.57 -13.24
CA ALA A 53 -12.23 -3.83 -12.72
C ALA A 53 -11.13 -4.68 -12.07
N GLY A 54 -9.92 -4.71 -12.64
CA GLY A 54 -8.80 -5.49 -12.11
C GLY A 54 -8.36 -5.00 -10.74
N VAL A 55 -8.33 -3.68 -10.55
CA VAL A 55 -7.95 -3.06 -9.27
C VAL A 55 -8.98 -3.37 -8.18
N LYS A 56 -10.27 -3.30 -8.50
CA LYS A 56 -11.35 -3.70 -7.57
C LYS A 56 -11.22 -5.17 -7.17
N VAL A 57 -11.00 -6.06 -8.14
CA VAL A 57 -10.81 -7.49 -7.86
C VAL A 57 -9.58 -7.72 -6.96
N PHE A 58 -8.47 -7.06 -7.25
CA PHE A 58 -7.27 -7.16 -6.40
C PHE A 58 -7.53 -6.67 -4.97
N CYS A 59 -8.15 -5.50 -4.79
CA CYS A 59 -8.50 -4.99 -3.46
C CYS A 59 -9.47 -5.92 -2.73
N CYS A 60 -10.47 -6.47 -3.43
CA CYS A 60 -11.38 -7.46 -2.88
C CYS A 60 -10.64 -8.73 -2.41
N LEU A 61 -9.72 -9.26 -3.22
CA LEU A 61 -8.89 -10.41 -2.85
C LEU A 61 -7.97 -10.10 -1.67
N ALA A 62 -7.37 -8.90 -1.62
CA ALA A 62 -6.54 -8.48 -0.51
C ALA A 62 -7.36 -8.34 0.79
N GLY A 63 -8.54 -7.73 0.74
CA GLY A 63 -9.46 -7.64 1.88
C GLY A 63 -9.95 -9.01 2.36
N LEU A 64 -10.16 -9.94 1.42
CA LEU A 64 -10.60 -11.30 1.73
C LEU A 64 -9.47 -12.09 2.38
N ALA A 65 -8.25 -11.98 1.85
CA ALA A 65 -7.06 -12.57 2.44
C ALA A 65 -6.85 -12.03 3.86
N LEU A 66 -6.91 -10.72 4.08
CA LEU A 66 -6.83 -10.12 5.42
C LEU A 66 -7.90 -10.65 6.37
N SER A 67 -9.13 -10.80 5.89
CA SER A 67 -10.24 -11.36 6.68
C SER A 67 -9.97 -12.81 7.08
N VAL A 68 -9.57 -13.65 6.13
CA VAL A 68 -9.28 -15.08 6.37
C VAL A 68 -8.10 -15.24 7.32
N ILE A 69 -7.02 -14.49 7.12
CA ILE A 69 -5.84 -14.52 7.99
C ILE A 69 -6.21 -14.07 9.41
N SER A 70 -7.07 -13.05 9.55
CA SER A 70 -7.55 -12.60 10.85
C SER A 70 -8.38 -13.69 11.56
N ILE A 71 -9.23 -14.42 10.84
CA ILE A 71 -9.97 -15.57 11.39
C ILE A 71 -9.00 -16.68 11.82
N LEU A 72 -8.03 -17.04 10.97
CA LEU A 72 -7.02 -18.06 11.30
C LEU A 72 -6.20 -17.67 12.54
N SER A 73 -5.94 -16.37 12.71
CA SER A 73 -5.27 -15.82 13.88
C SER A 73 -6.13 -15.91 15.15
N ILE A 74 -7.46 -15.70 15.04
CA ILE A 74 -8.41 -15.85 16.17
C ILE A 74 -8.56 -17.32 16.58
N VAL A 75 -8.62 -18.25 15.61
CA VAL A 75 -8.75 -19.70 15.87
C VAL A 75 -7.45 -20.29 16.45
N GLY A 76 -6.36 -19.52 16.48
CA GLY A 76 -5.09 -19.94 17.06
C GLY A 76 -4.27 -20.87 16.17
N VAL A 77 -4.62 -21.02 14.89
CA VAL A 77 -3.84 -21.84 13.92
C VAL A 77 -2.45 -21.24 13.67
N VAL A 78 -2.31 -19.94 13.92
CA VAL A 78 -1.08 -19.17 13.72
C VAL A 78 -0.19 -19.11 14.99
N GLN A 79 -0.64 -19.67 16.11
CA GLN A 79 0.07 -19.67 17.40
C GLN A 79 1.08 -20.83 17.46
N ILE A 80 2.09 -20.83 16.59
CA ILE A 80 3.05 -21.96 16.55
C ILE A 80 4.21 -21.81 17.55
N SER A 81 4.51 -20.62 18.08
CA SER A 81 5.63 -20.49 19.01
C SER A 81 5.64 -19.14 19.69
N ASN A 82 5.19 -19.08 20.94
CA ASN A 82 5.81 -18.35 22.08
C ASN A 82 4.75 -18.21 23.18
N GLU A 83 5.17 -18.52 24.40
CA GLU A 83 4.36 -18.93 25.54
C GLU A 83 3.42 -17.81 26.08
N ASP A 84 2.14 -18.19 26.23
CA ASP A 84 1.22 -17.93 27.35
C ASP A 84 0.64 -16.55 27.68
N HIS A 85 0.85 -15.49 26.90
CA HIS A 85 0.08 -14.25 27.09
C HIS A 85 -0.85 -13.94 25.93
N TRP A 86 -2.08 -14.46 26.01
CA TRP A 86 -3.19 -13.99 25.17
C TRP A 86 -3.55 -12.56 25.59
N THR A 87 -2.91 -11.58 24.95
CA THR A 87 -3.21 -10.18 25.23
C THR A 87 -4.56 -9.84 24.62
N ALA A 88 -5.49 -9.30 25.41
CA ALA A 88 -6.79 -8.81 24.91
C ALA A 88 -6.63 -7.85 23.71
N ARG A 89 -5.47 -7.16 23.63
CA ARG A 89 -5.08 -6.29 22.53
C ARG A 89 -4.99 -7.03 21.19
N ASP A 90 -4.42 -8.23 21.16
CA ASP A 90 -4.20 -8.98 19.92
C ASP A 90 -5.53 -9.49 19.35
N SER A 91 -6.43 -9.94 20.23
CA SER A 91 -7.78 -10.33 19.84
C SER A 91 -8.57 -9.15 19.28
N LEU A 92 -8.51 -7.99 19.94
CA LEU A 92 -9.20 -6.79 19.49
C LEU A 92 -8.68 -6.35 18.12
N GLN A 93 -7.36 -6.38 17.94
CA GLN A 93 -6.70 -6.06 16.68
C GLN A 93 -7.11 -6.97 15.53
N ASN A 94 -7.18 -8.29 15.77
CA ASN A 94 -7.64 -9.25 14.76
C ASN A 94 -9.11 -9.01 14.37
N VAL A 95 -9.96 -8.66 15.34
CA VAL A 95 -11.36 -8.30 15.07
C VAL A 95 -11.45 -7.04 14.21
N TYR A 96 -10.66 -6.00 14.51
CA TYR A 96 -10.61 -4.78 13.67
C TYR A 96 -10.12 -5.08 12.25
N THR A 97 -9.06 -5.87 12.11
CA THR A 97 -8.49 -6.24 10.81
C THR A 97 -9.49 -7.06 9.98
N PHE A 98 -10.17 -8.01 10.63
CA PHE A 98 -11.26 -8.76 10.02
C PHE A 98 -12.39 -7.85 9.53
N PHE A 99 -12.86 -6.94 10.39
CA PHE A 99 -13.94 -6.02 10.05
C PHE A 99 -13.56 -5.11 8.87
N PHE A 100 -12.38 -4.50 8.89
CA PHE A 100 -11.93 -3.63 7.80
C PHE A 100 -11.68 -4.41 6.50
N GLY A 101 -11.11 -5.61 6.57
CA GLY A 101 -10.95 -6.51 5.43
C GLY A 101 -12.30 -6.85 4.78
N LEU A 102 -13.31 -7.15 5.61
CA LEU A 102 -14.66 -7.44 5.16
C LEU A 102 -15.34 -6.22 4.53
N VAL A 103 -15.15 -5.03 5.10
CA VAL A 103 -15.61 -3.77 4.53
C VAL A 103 -14.98 -3.52 3.16
N ILE A 104 -13.67 -3.74 2.99
CA ILE A 104 -12.99 -3.67 1.68
C ILE A 104 -13.65 -4.64 0.69
N CYS A 105 -13.86 -5.90 1.08
CA CYS A 105 -14.51 -6.90 0.22
C CYS A 105 -15.88 -6.42 -0.27
N ILE A 106 -16.73 -5.91 0.64
CA ILE A 106 -18.10 -5.51 0.28
C ILE A 106 -18.09 -4.29 -0.66
N ILE A 107 -17.20 -3.32 -0.41
CA ILE A 107 -17.10 -2.11 -1.22
C ILE A 107 -16.60 -2.43 -2.64
N ASP A 108 -15.65 -3.34 -2.76
CA ASP A 108 -15.03 -3.76 -4.03
C ASP A 108 -15.72 -4.93 -4.73
N MET A 109 -16.76 -5.52 -4.11
CA MET A 109 -17.53 -6.58 -4.73
C MET A 109 -18.19 -6.09 -6.02
N LYS A 110 -18.18 -6.93 -7.06
CA LYS A 110 -18.85 -6.65 -8.32
C LYS A 110 -20.35 -6.43 -8.08
N GLU A 111 -20.93 -5.43 -8.74
CA GLU A 111 -22.35 -5.03 -8.54
C GLU A 111 -23.31 -6.21 -8.72
N ASP A 112 -23.03 -7.10 -9.67
CA ASP A 112 -23.81 -8.34 -9.90
C ASP A 112 -23.86 -9.26 -8.66
N TRP A 113 -22.77 -9.30 -7.90
CA TRP A 113 -22.66 -10.08 -6.66
C TRP A 113 -23.24 -9.30 -5.48
N ALA A 114 -23.02 -7.99 -5.42
CA ALA A 114 -23.55 -7.13 -4.38
C ALA A 114 -25.08 -7.13 -4.33
N ASN A 115 -25.74 -7.17 -5.49
CA ASN A 115 -27.20 -7.26 -5.59
C ASN A 115 -27.75 -8.58 -5.03
N LYS A 116 -26.96 -9.67 -5.06
CA LYS A 116 -27.34 -10.95 -4.43
C LYS A 116 -27.16 -10.94 -2.92
N VAL A 117 -26.24 -10.14 -2.40
CA VAL A 117 -25.92 -10.05 -0.96
C VAL A 117 -26.73 -8.92 -0.30
N PHE A 118 -28.06 -9.09 -0.28
CA PHE A 118 -29.02 -8.27 0.49
C PHE A 118 -28.91 -6.73 0.33
N GLY A 119 -28.29 -6.23 -0.74
CA GLY A 119 -28.03 -4.80 -0.90
C GLY A 119 -27.16 -4.20 0.20
N LEU A 120 -26.28 -5.01 0.83
CA LEU A 120 -25.39 -4.55 1.90
C LEU A 120 -24.52 -3.38 1.43
N GLN A 121 -24.05 -3.42 0.18
CA GLN A 121 -23.24 -2.37 -0.42
C GLN A 121 -23.97 -1.02 -0.41
N SER A 122 -25.25 -1.00 -0.81
CA SER A 122 -26.07 0.21 -0.80
C SER A 122 -26.28 0.76 0.61
N LYS A 123 -26.47 -0.10 1.60
CA LYS A 123 -26.57 0.32 3.01
C LYS A 123 -25.27 0.95 3.50
N ILE A 124 -24.12 0.32 3.21
CA ILE A 124 -22.81 0.86 3.59
C ILE A 124 -22.59 2.21 2.92
N PHE A 125 -22.90 2.37 1.63
CA PHE A 125 -22.77 3.66 0.95
C PHE A 125 -23.74 4.72 1.48
N LEU A 126 -24.91 4.34 1.99
CA LEU A 126 -25.84 5.26 2.63
C LEU A 126 -25.28 5.79 3.96
N TYR A 127 -24.71 4.92 4.80
CA TYR A 127 -24.12 5.32 6.08
C TYR A 127 -22.74 5.98 5.93
N CYS A 128 -21.94 5.53 4.97
CA CYS A 128 -20.58 5.98 4.73
C CYS A 128 -20.49 6.66 3.36
N GLN A 129 -21.11 7.83 3.22
CA GLN A 129 -21.12 8.56 1.95
C GLN A 129 -19.70 8.87 1.43
N PHE A 130 -18.71 9.01 2.31
CA PHE A 130 -17.32 9.19 1.91
C PHE A 130 -16.75 7.97 1.15
N LEU A 131 -17.16 6.74 1.48
CA LEU A 131 -16.77 5.50 0.79
C LEU A 131 -17.37 5.39 -0.61
N ALA A 132 -18.48 6.08 -0.89
CA ALA A 132 -19.03 6.12 -2.24
C ALA A 132 -18.13 6.94 -3.18
N SER A 133 -17.37 7.90 -2.64
CA SER A 133 -16.43 8.71 -3.40
C SER A 133 -15.13 7.96 -3.69
N GLN A 134 -14.58 8.14 -4.90
CA GLN A 134 -13.29 7.55 -5.28
C GLN A 134 -12.15 8.00 -4.35
N THR A 135 -12.16 9.26 -3.91
CA THR A 135 -11.17 9.78 -2.96
C THR A 135 -11.27 9.08 -1.61
N GLY A 136 -12.48 8.90 -1.09
CA GLY A 136 -12.68 8.27 0.21
C GLY A 136 -12.30 6.80 0.21
N ARG A 137 -12.53 6.07 -0.89
CA ARG A 137 -12.02 4.69 -1.08
C ARG A 137 -10.49 4.66 -1.04
N ALA A 138 -9.84 5.56 -1.78
CA ALA A 138 -8.39 5.65 -1.81
C ALA A 138 -7.78 5.93 -0.42
N LEU A 139 -8.34 6.90 0.31
CA LEU A 139 -7.94 7.20 1.69
C LEU A 139 -8.19 6.01 2.62
N PHE A 140 -9.32 5.32 2.44
CA PHE A 140 -9.66 4.15 3.23
C PHE A 140 -8.67 3.00 3.00
N TYR A 141 -8.31 2.67 1.75
CA TYR A 141 -7.29 1.65 1.48
C TYR A 141 -5.91 2.05 2.01
N PHE A 142 -5.55 3.34 1.91
CA PHE A 142 -4.29 3.83 2.46
C PHE A 142 -4.26 3.70 3.99
N TYR A 143 -5.36 4.07 4.66
CA TYR A 143 -5.53 3.93 6.10
C TYR A 143 -5.46 2.46 6.52
N VAL A 144 -6.26 1.57 5.90
CA VAL A 144 -6.27 0.14 6.24
C VAL A 144 -4.92 -0.53 5.93
N GLY A 145 -4.27 -0.15 4.84
CA GLY A 145 -2.93 -0.64 4.50
C GLY A 145 -1.88 -0.20 5.52
N SER A 146 -1.86 1.08 5.88
CA SER A 146 -0.90 1.61 6.86
C SER A 146 -1.09 1.00 8.25
N ILE A 147 -2.33 0.93 8.75
CA ILE A 147 -2.62 0.31 10.05
C ILE A 147 -2.24 -1.19 10.04
N SER A 148 -2.45 -1.90 8.92
CA SER A 148 -2.04 -3.32 8.78
C SER A 148 -0.52 -3.51 8.84
N ILE A 149 0.26 -2.54 8.35
CA ILE A 149 1.73 -2.55 8.43
C ILE A 149 2.19 -2.20 9.86
N PHE A 150 1.57 -1.20 10.49
CA PHE A 150 1.97 -0.74 11.83
C PHE A 150 1.62 -1.71 12.94
N LEU A 151 0.51 -2.45 12.79
CA LEU A 151 0.03 -3.42 13.78
C LEU A 151 0.78 -4.77 13.71
N LEU A 152 1.85 -4.85 12.94
CA LEU A 152 2.54 -6.10 12.67
C LEU A 152 3.45 -6.52 13.83
N GLN A 153 2.89 -7.28 14.78
CA GLN A 153 3.62 -7.77 15.96
C GLN A 153 4.02 -9.25 15.86
N SER A 154 3.97 -9.84 14.66
CA SER A 154 4.33 -11.23 14.40
C SER A 154 5.71 -11.30 13.74
N TRP A 155 6.67 -11.93 14.42
CA TRP A 155 7.97 -12.26 13.84
C TRP A 155 7.82 -13.53 12.98
N GLY A 156 8.21 -13.51 11.70
CA GLY A 156 8.26 -14.69 10.84
C GLY A 156 7.53 -14.57 9.49
N PHE A 157 7.06 -15.69 8.94
CA PHE A 157 6.43 -15.76 7.61
C PHE A 157 5.19 -14.85 7.47
N TRP A 158 4.36 -14.79 8.51
CA TRP A 158 3.15 -13.96 8.53
C TRP A 158 3.48 -12.47 8.38
N MET A 159 4.61 -12.02 8.91
CA MET A 159 5.12 -10.66 8.72
C MET A 159 5.18 -10.28 7.24
N MET A 160 5.78 -11.16 6.43
CA MET A 160 5.94 -10.92 4.99
C MET A 160 4.60 -10.84 4.28
N VAL A 161 3.65 -11.71 4.65
CA VAL A 161 2.30 -11.72 4.07
C VAL A 161 1.57 -10.40 4.36
N TYR A 162 1.59 -9.94 5.62
CA TYR A 162 0.97 -8.67 5.99
C TYR A 162 1.66 -7.46 5.37
N ILE A 163 2.99 -7.46 5.26
CA ILE A 163 3.72 -6.39 4.56
C ILE A 163 3.33 -6.34 3.08
N VAL A 164 3.20 -7.50 2.42
CA VAL A 164 2.81 -7.56 1.01
C VAL A 164 1.36 -7.13 0.81
N LEU A 165 0.42 -7.62 1.63
CA LEU A 165 -1.00 -7.26 1.53
C LEU A 165 -1.27 -5.82 1.95
N GLY A 166 -0.79 -5.43 3.14
CA GLY A 166 -0.92 -4.08 3.69
C GLY A 166 -0.16 -3.04 2.87
N GLY A 167 1.07 -3.37 2.46
CA GLY A 167 1.88 -2.56 1.54
C GLY A 167 1.23 -2.42 0.17
N GLY A 168 0.66 -3.49 -0.38
CA GLY A 168 -0.10 -3.44 -1.64
C GLY A 168 -1.31 -2.51 -1.56
N LEU A 169 -2.12 -2.62 -0.50
CA LEU A 169 -3.27 -1.72 -0.26
C LEU A 169 -2.83 -0.27 -0.04
N CYS A 170 -1.76 -0.07 0.73
CA CYS A 170 -1.20 1.25 0.99
C CYS A 170 -0.69 1.91 -0.30
N LEU A 171 0.08 1.16 -1.11
CA LEU A 171 0.59 1.61 -2.41
C LEU A 171 -0.57 1.95 -3.35
N LEU A 172 -1.59 1.09 -3.45
CA LEU A 172 -2.76 1.34 -4.29
C LEU A 172 -3.52 2.60 -3.85
N GLY A 173 -3.78 2.75 -2.56
CA GLY A 173 -4.41 3.96 -2.00
C GLY A 173 -3.60 5.21 -2.30
N ALA A 174 -2.28 5.14 -2.13
CA ALA A 174 -1.36 6.24 -2.44
C ALA A 174 -1.37 6.59 -3.94
N VAL A 175 -1.30 5.60 -4.83
CA VAL A 175 -1.35 5.82 -6.29
C VAL A 175 -2.69 6.45 -6.70
N MET A 176 -3.81 5.96 -6.17
CA MET A 176 -5.13 6.56 -6.43
C MET A 176 -5.23 8.02 -5.95
N LEU A 177 -4.61 8.35 -4.80
CA LEU A 177 -4.54 9.71 -4.28
C LEU A 177 -3.68 10.61 -5.16
N VAL A 178 -2.48 10.15 -5.52
CA VAL A 178 -1.53 10.91 -6.35
C VAL A 178 -2.15 11.24 -7.71
N ILE A 179 -2.77 10.26 -8.39
CA ILE A 179 -3.43 10.50 -9.70
C ILE A 179 -4.50 11.59 -9.58
N ARG A 180 -5.21 11.64 -8.45
CA ARG A 180 -6.33 12.58 -8.26
C ARG A 180 -5.88 13.98 -7.84
N TRP A 181 -4.75 14.09 -7.15
CA TRP A 181 -4.23 15.36 -6.63
C TRP A 181 -3.12 15.96 -7.49
N CYS A 182 -2.52 15.21 -8.41
CA CYS A 182 -1.50 15.72 -9.32
C CYS A 182 -2.17 16.61 -10.40
N PRO A 183 -1.97 17.94 -10.38
CA PRO A 183 -2.61 18.85 -11.34
C PRO A 183 -2.17 18.57 -12.78
N CYS A 184 -0.94 18.08 -12.94
CA CYS A 184 -0.31 17.74 -14.21
C CYS A 184 -1.04 16.63 -14.99
N CYS A 185 -1.84 15.81 -14.31
CA CYS A 185 -2.60 14.70 -14.93
C CYS A 185 -4.05 15.08 -15.27
N LYS A 186 -4.51 16.28 -14.88
CA LYS A 186 -5.87 16.76 -15.21
C LYS A 186 -5.99 17.29 -16.63
N GLU A 187 -4.88 17.70 -17.25
CA GLU A 187 -4.81 17.98 -18.69
C GLU A 187 -4.68 16.67 -19.45
N GLN A 188 -5.73 15.86 -19.44
CA GLN A 188 -5.87 14.84 -20.48
C GLN A 188 -6.32 15.60 -21.74
N PRO A 189 -5.48 15.71 -22.78
CA PRO A 189 -5.85 16.45 -23.97
C PRO A 189 -7.01 15.70 -24.62
N ALA A 190 -8.14 16.38 -24.81
CA ALA A 190 -9.30 15.89 -25.56
C ALA A 190 -8.99 15.53 -27.04
N ALA A 191 -7.71 15.55 -27.45
CA ALA A 191 -7.22 15.34 -28.81
C ALA A 191 -7.14 13.87 -29.25
N ALA A 192 -7.38 12.89 -28.37
CA ALA A 192 -7.47 11.47 -28.75
C ALA A 192 -8.91 10.98 -28.99
N ALA A 193 -9.89 11.88 -29.04
CA ALA A 193 -11.17 11.60 -29.71
C ALA A 193 -10.90 11.49 -31.22
N SER A 194 -10.36 10.33 -31.61
CA SER A 194 -10.20 9.94 -33.00
C SER A 194 -11.57 10.04 -33.69
N PRO A 195 -11.70 10.78 -34.80
CA PRO A 195 -12.93 10.86 -35.54
C PRO A 195 -13.22 9.47 -36.11
N SER A 196 -14.17 8.74 -35.53
CA SER A 196 -14.84 7.61 -36.19
C SER A 196 -15.77 8.16 -37.28
N GLY A 197 -15.19 8.87 -38.24
CA GLY A 197 -15.75 9.11 -39.55
C GLY A 197 -15.38 7.93 -40.45
N ILE A 198 -16.03 6.79 -40.26
CA ILE A 198 -16.22 5.83 -41.33
C ILE A 198 -17.72 5.54 -41.42
N ARG A 199 -18.30 6.35 -42.28
CA ARG A 199 -19.58 6.17 -42.97
C ARG A 199 -19.46 4.91 -43.85
N GLN A 200 -20.28 3.90 -43.62
CA GLN A 200 -20.67 2.90 -44.62
C GLN A 200 -22.17 2.66 -44.37
N SER A 201 -23.06 3.41 -45.05
CA SER A 201 -23.65 3.13 -46.37
C SER A 201 -24.53 1.89 -46.34
#